data_AF-D7GX07-F1
#
_entry.id   AF-D7GX07-F1
#
_cell.length_a   1.000
_cell.length_b   1.000
_cell.length_c   1.000
_cell.angle_alpha   90.00
_cell.angle_beta   90.00
_cell.angle_gamma   90.00
#
_symmetry.space_group_name_H-M   'P 1'
#
loop_
_entity.id
_entity.type
_entity.pdbx_description
1 polymer ?
#
loop_
_entity_poly.entity_id
_entity_poly.type
_entity_poly.pdbx_seq_one_letter_code
_entity_poly.pdbx_strand_id
1 'polypeptide(L)'
;MILLLSVCSIGFLIYGALVVSGIYTPISSKILVEDEERAKWCHTEGVTKMLWGLDLAFFVMYRCSVFPAVLWLAAFLVLTVAIIIMAYKNNGKYLK
;
A
#
# COMPACT_ATOMS: atom_id res chain seq x y z
N MET A 1 -5.75 14.43 -13.93
CA MET A 1 -6.20 13.51 -12.86
C MET A 1 -5.66 12.09 -13.05
N ILE A 2 -5.88 11.42 -14.20
CA ILE A 2 -5.34 10.07 -14.45
C ILE A 2 -3.81 9.99 -14.31
N LEU A 3 -3.08 10.89 -14.96
CA LEU A 3 -1.60 10.91 -14.88
C LEU A 3 -1.09 10.99 -13.45
N LEU A 4 -1.70 11.84 -12.61
CA LEU A 4 -1.34 11.98 -11.19
C LEU A 4 -1.55 10.66 -10.44
N LEU A 5 -2.70 10.00 -10.64
CA LEU A 5 -3.01 8.71 -10.00
C LEU A 5 -2.02 7.62 -10.47
N SER A 6 -1.66 7.60 -11.75
CA SER A 6 -0.65 6.67 -12.27
C SER A 6 0.73 6.90 -11.66
N VAL A 7 1.16 8.16 -11.53
CA VAL A 7 2.45 8.50 -10.88
C VAL A 7 2.43 8.12 -9.40
N CYS A 8 1.34 8.39 -8.68
CA CYS A 8 1.18 7.96 -7.28
C CYS A 8 1.21 6.44 -7.14
N SER A 9 0.58 5.70 -8.07
CA SER A 9 0.57 4.24 -8.08
C SER A 9 1.99 3.68 -8.18
N ILE A 10 2.77 4.18 -9.15
CA ILE A 10 4.17 3.80 -9.33
C ILE A 10 4.99 4.20 -8.10
N GLY A 11 4.79 5.41 -7.58
CA GLY A 11 5.46 5.90 -6.37
C GLY A 11 5.24 4.98 -5.16
N PHE A 12 4.02 4.53 -4.93
CA PHE A 12 3.70 3.61 -3.85
C PHE A 12 4.28 2.21 -4.05
N LEU A 13 4.29 1.70 -5.28
CA LEU A 13 4.94 0.42 -5.61
C LEU A 13 6.44 0.46 -5.31
N ILE A 14 7.13 1.51 -5.78
CA ILE A 14 8.58 1.69 -5.55
C ILE A 14 8.85 1.88 -4.06
N TYR A 15 8.12 2.79 -3.40
CA TYR A 15 8.29 3.06 -1.98
C TYR A 15 8.10 1.80 -1.14
N GLY A 16 7.00 1.07 -1.39
CA GLY A 16 6.72 -0.18 -0.69
C GLY A 16 7.81 -1.23 -0.91
N ALA A 17 8.33 -1.38 -2.13
CA ALA A 17 9.44 -2.29 -2.42
C ALA A 17 10.73 -1.91 -1.68
N LEU A 18 11.05 -0.60 -1.59
CA LEU A 18 12.20 -0.11 -0.83
C LEU A 18 12.05 -0.38 0.67
N VAL A 19 10.84 -0.28 1.20
CA VAL A 19 10.55 -0.58 2.61
C VAL A 19 10.63 -2.08 2.91
N VAL A 20 10.03 -2.93 2.06
CA VAL A 20 10.09 -4.40 2.21
C VAL A 20 11.53 -4.90 2.12
N SER A 21 12.34 -4.31 1.24
CA SER A 21 13.75 -4.67 1.06
C SER A 21 14.66 -4.17 2.19
N GLY A 22 14.14 -3.39 3.15
CA GLY A 22 14.91 -2.79 4.24
C GLY A 22 15.83 -1.64 3.83
N ILE A 23 15.85 -1.26 2.54
CA ILE A 23 16.66 -0.15 2.00
C ILE A 23 16.17 1.18 2.59
N TYR A 24 14.86 1.32 2.76
CA TYR A 24 14.24 2.49 3.36
C TYR A 24 13.47 2.11 4.62
N THR A 25 13.70 2.84 5.71
CA THR A 25 12.94 2.68 6.96
C THR A 25 12.06 3.91 7.19
N PRO A 26 10.73 3.77 7.27
CA PRO A 26 9.82 4.86 7.58
C PRO A 26 10.20 5.59 8.87
N ILE A 27 10.14 6.92 8.88
CA ILE A 27 10.48 7.71 10.07
C ILE A 27 9.52 7.39 11.22
N SER A 28 8.23 7.22 10.93
CA SER A 28 7.21 6.88 11.92
C SER A 28 7.54 5.61 12.69
N SER A 29 8.09 4.59 12.02
CA SER A 29 8.47 3.33 12.68
C SER A 29 9.66 3.47 13.62
N LYS A 30 10.50 4.50 13.43
CA LYS A 30 11.62 4.77 14.36
C LYS A 30 11.15 5.43 15.65
N ILE A 31 9.94 5.97 15.67
CA ILE A 31 9.39 6.72 16.80
C ILE A 31 8.33 5.87 17.53
N LEU A 32 7.50 5.16 16.78
CA LEU A 32 6.27 4.53 17.28
C LEU A 32 6.36 3.02 17.50
N VAL A 33 7.40 2.36 16.98
CA VAL A 33 7.57 0.90 17.03
C VAL A 33 8.87 0.55 17.75
N GLU A 34 8.85 -0.46 18.60
CA GLU A 34 10.07 -0.93 19.27
C GLU A 34 11.08 -1.51 18.28
N ASP A 35 12.37 -1.31 18.56
CA ASP A 35 13.46 -1.67 17.65
C ASP A 35 13.45 -3.15 17.25
N GLU A 36 13.09 -4.05 18.18
CA GLU A 36 13.02 -5.50 17.94
C GLU A 36 11.91 -5.89 16.96
N GLU A 37 10.81 -5.15 16.95
CA GLU A 37 9.63 -5.45 16.12
C GLU A 37 9.55 -4.59 14.85
N ARG A 38 10.38 -3.54 14.76
CA ARG A 38 10.38 -2.56 13.67
C ARG A 38 10.51 -3.21 12.30
N ALA A 39 11.40 -4.20 12.14
CA ALA A 39 11.58 -4.87 10.85
C ALA A 39 10.30 -5.58 10.37
N LYS A 40 9.55 -6.21 11.29
CA LYS A 40 8.30 -6.91 10.98
C LYS A 40 7.17 -5.94 10.64
N TRP A 41 7.07 -4.84 11.40
CA TRP A 41 6.12 -3.77 11.08
C TRP A 41 6.44 -3.14 9.73
N CYS A 42 7.71 -2.78 9.48
CA CYS A 42 8.16 -2.19 8.21
C CYS A 42 7.86 -3.10 7.03
N HIS A 43 8.17 -4.40 7.13
CA HIS A 43 7.86 -5.33 6.06
C HIS A 43 6.36 -5.31 5.71
N THR A 44 5.48 -5.39 6.71
CA THR A 44 4.03 -5.38 6.50
C THR A 44 3.53 -4.03 5.98
N GLU A 45 4.07 -2.92 6.47
CA GLU A 45 3.76 -1.58 5.98
C GLU A 45 4.21 -1.42 4.52
N GLY A 46 5.39 -1.90 4.16
CA GLY A 46 5.91 -1.89 2.80
C GLY A 46 5.00 -2.66 1.84
N VAL A 47 4.59 -3.87 2.22
CA VAL A 47 3.59 -4.66 1.46
C VAL A 47 2.28 -3.87 1.31
N THR A 48 1.80 -3.27 2.40
CA THR A 48 0.57 -2.46 2.41
C THR A 48 0.67 -1.29 1.42
N LYS A 49 1.81 -0.60 1.32
CA LYS A 49 2.02 0.47 0.33
C LYS A 49 2.07 -0.06 -1.10
N MET A 50 2.71 -1.20 -1.34
CA MET A 50 2.68 -1.83 -2.67
C MET A 50 1.24 -2.15 -3.09
N LEU A 51 0.43 -2.69 -2.17
CA LEU A 51 -0.97 -2.98 -2.43
C LEU A 51 -1.77 -1.70 -2.69
N TRP A 52 -1.55 -0.60 -1.97
CA TRP A 52 -2.15 0.71 -2.29
C TRP A 52 -1.77 1.20 -3.70
N GLY A 53 -0.52 0.97 -4.11
CA GLY A 53 -0.07 1.27 -5.48
C GLY A 53 -0.84 0.47 -6.53
N LEU A 54 -1.02 -0.83 -6.30
CA LEU A 54 -1.82 -1.72 -7.16
C LEU A 54 -3.30 -1.34 -7.18
N ASP A 55 -3.87 -1.04 -6.02
CA ASP A 55 -5.27 -0.61 -5.85
C ASP A 55 -5.56 0.65 -6.67
N LEU A 56 -4.64 1.62 -6.60
CA LEU A 56 -4.73 2.84 -7.40
C LEU A 56 -4.62 2.57 -8.91
N ALA A 57 -3.83 1.58 -9.33
CA ALA A 57 -3.77 1.15 -10.72
C ALA A 57 -5.11 0.55 -11.19
N PHE A 58 -5.78 -0.26 -10.36
CA PHE A 58 -7.12 -0.77 -10.65
C PHE A 58 -8.13 0.37 -10.81
N PHE A 59 -8.07 1.37 -9.93
CA PHE A 59 -8.92 2.55 -10.06
C PHE A 59 -8.64 3.32 -11.36
N VAL A 60 -7.38 3.49 -11.75
CA VAL A 60 -7.00 4.11 -13.03
C VAL A 60 -7.56 3.32 -14.23
N MET A 61 -7.41 1.98 -14.23
CA MET A 61 -7.94 1.13 -15.29
C MET A 61 -9.47 1.23 -15.42
N TYR A 62 -10.19 1.27 -14.29
CA TYR A 62 -11.62 1.55 -14.27
C TYR A 62 -11.94 2.92 -14.87
N ARG A 63 -11.25 3.99 -14.47
CA ARG A 63 -11.50 5.34 -14.96
C ARG A 63 -11.17 5.50 -16.45
N CYS A 64 -10.25 4.71 -16.97
CA CYS A 64 -9.93 4.61 -18.40
C CYS A 64 -10.87 3.66 -19.18
N SER A 65 -11.86 3.05 -18.52
CA SER A 65 -12.81 2.09 -19.13
C SER A 65 -12.12 0.89 -19.80
N VAL A 66 -10.99 0.43 -19.25
CA VAL A 66 -10.30 -0.78 -19.75
C VAL A 66 -11.24 -1.98 -19.60
N PHE A 67 -11.48 -2.71 -20.69
CA PHE A 67 -12.44 -3.80 -20.69
C PHE A 67 -11.90 -5.03 -19.92
N PRO A 68 -12.69 -5.66 -19.02
CA PRO A 68 -14.02 -5.26 -18.54
C PRO A 68 -13.96 -4.30 -17.33
N ALA A 69 -14.52 -3.09 -17.49
CA ALA A 69 -14.42 -2.01 -16.50
C ALA A 69 -14.94 -2.37 -15.10
N VAL A 70 -16.04 -3.15 -15.04
CA VAL A 70 -16.66 -3.56 -13.78
C VAL A 70 -15.74 -4.43 -12.92
N LEU A 71 -14.89 -5.26 -13.55
CA LEU A 71 -13.94 -6.09 -12.79
C LEU A 71 -12.86 -5.23 -12.13
N TRP A 72 -12.39 -4.17 -12.80
CA TRP A 72 -11.41 -3.25 -12.20
C TRP A 72 -11.98 -2.48 -11.01
N LEU A 73 -13.25 -2.07 -11.09
CA LEU A 73 -13.94 -1.44 -9.97
C LEU A 73 -14.12 -2.42 -8.80
N ALA A 74 -14.55 -3.66 -9.09
CA ALA A 74 -14.70 -4.68 -8.06
C ALA A 74 -13.37 -5.02 -7.39
N ALA A 75 -12.30 -5.18 -8.18
CA ALA A 75 -10.95 -5.43 -7.68
C ALA A 75 -10.45 -4.30 -6.79
N PHE A 76 -10.65 -3.04 -7.20
CA PHE A 76 -10.35 -1.86 -6.38
C PHE A 76 -11.08 -1.92 -5.03
N LEU A 77 -12.41 -2.07 -5.04
CA LEU A 77 -13.18 -2.07 -3.78
C LEU A 77 -12.78 -3.18 -2.81
N VAL A 78 -12.59 -4.41 -3.32
CA VAL A 78 -12.17 -5.56 -2.50
C VAL A 78 -10.76 -5.35 -1.94
N LEU A 79 -9.84 -4.88 -2.77
CA LEU A 79 -8.46 -4.67 -2.38
C LEU A 79 -8.33 -3.51 -1.39
N THR A 80 -9.03 -2.39 -1.59
CA THR A 80 -9.11 -1.29 -0.61
C THR A 80 -9.49 -1.80 0.78
N VAL A 81 -10.54 -2.62 0.90
CA VAL A 81 -10.98 -3.18 2.19
C VAL A 81 -9.90 -4.07 2.81
N ALA A 82 -9.30 -4.96 2.00
CA ALA A 82 -8.24 -5.84 2.47
C ALA A 82 -7.01 -5.07 2.98
N ILE A 83 -6.63 -4.00 2.28
CA ILE A 83 -5.50 -3.14 2.67
C ILE A 83 -5.79 -2.42 3.99
N ILE A 84 -7.00 -1.86 4.16
CA ILE A 84 -7.40 -1.18 5.41
C ILE A 84 -7.34 -2.16 6.59
N ILE A 85 -7.86 -3.39 6.42
CA ILE A 85 -7.81 -4.41 7.46
C ILE A 85 -6.36 -4.78 7.81
N MET A 86 -5.50 -4.95 6.80
CA MET A 86 -4.09 -5.27 6.99
C MET A 86 -3.35 -4.16 7.75
N ALA A 87 -3.54 -2.91 7.32
CA ALA A 87 -2.95 -1.74 7.96
C ALA A 87 -3.42 -1.61 9.42
N TYR A 88 -4.72 -1.78 9.68
CA TYR A 88 -5.29 -1.72 11.02
C TYR A 88 -4.69 -2.79 11.93
N LYS A 89 -4.62 -4.05 11.47
CA LYS A 89 -4.04 -5.16 12.23
C LYS A 89 -2.54 -4.96 12.50
N ASN A 90 -1.79 -4.48 11.51
CA ASN A 90 -0.36 -4.21 11.67
C ASN A 90 -0.14 -3.11 12.70
N ASN A 91 -0.89 -2.01 12.59
CA ASN A 91 -0.76 -0.88 13.50
C ASN A 91 -1.20 -1.21 14.93
N GLY A 92 -2.33 -1.90 15.10
CA GLY A 92 -2.81 -2.30 16.42
C GLY A 92 -1.91 -3.31 17.12
N LYS A 93 -1.02 -3.99 16.39
CA LYS A 93 -0.06 -4.93 16.96
C LYS A 93 1.23 -4.25 17.46
N TYR A 94 1.71 -3.25 16.72
CA TYR A 94 3.09 -2.75 16.87
C TYR A 94 3.20 -1.27 17.24
N LEU A 95 2.16 -0.45 17.02
CA LEU A 95 2.15 0.94 17.46
C LEU A 95 1.66 1.02 18.91
N LYS A 96 2.41 1.72 19.75
CA LYS A 96 2.07 2.00 21.15
C LYS A 96 1.39 3.36 21.31
#